data_AF-A0A7C2K6E9-F1
#
_entry.id   AF-A0A7C2K6E9-F1
#
_cell.length_a   1.000
_cell.length_b   1.000
_cell.length_c   1.000
_cell.angle_alpha   90.00
_cell.angle_beta   90.00
_cell.angle_gamma   90.00
#
_symmetry.space_group_name_H-M   'P 1'
#
loop_
_entity.id
_entity.type
_entity.pdbx_description
1 polymer ?
#
loop_
_entity_poly.entity_id
_entity_poly.type
_entity_poly.pdbx_seq_one_letter_code
_entity_poly.pdbx_strand_id
1 'polypeptide(L)'
;MITFRETLDGLRNISDLMKTAMDAEAAVERSLASLADLRAMLESPRVRKATGPLEVRDYVERVVLPQLIGVHDSLRIGTDDSFKRLRAASEQADRLILRLQMLVDGSVDGLL
;
A
#
# COMPACT_ATOMS: atom_id res chain seq x y z
N MET A 1 -29.76 2.81 17.13
CA MET A 1 -29.02 3.79 17.98
C MET A 1 -27.66 3.18 18.26
N ILE A 2 -26.54 3.84 17.92
CA ILE A 2 -25.20 3.33 18.24
C ILE A 2 -24.88 3.66 19.70
N THR A 3 -24.41 2.70 20.46
CA THR A 3 -24.00 2.89 21.86
C THR A 3 -22.54 3.34 21.95
N PHE A 4 -22.18 4.01 23.05
CA PHE A 4 -20.79 4.40 23.30
C PHE A 4 -19.81 3.21 23.25
N ARG A 5 -20.25 2.02 23.68
CA ARG A 5 -19.47 0.78 23.57
C ARG A 5 -19.23 0.40 22.12
N GLU A 6 -20.26 0.40 21.28
CA GLU A 6 -20.13 0.10 19.85
C GLU A 6 -19.26 1.12 19.12
N THR A 7 -19.31 2.40 19.52
CA THR A 7 -18.39 3.44 19.01
C THR A 7 -16.94 3.14 19.38
N LEU A 8 -16.66 2.79 20.64
CA LEU A 8 -15.31 2.44 21.09
C LEU A 8 -14.77 1.19 20.39
N ASP A 9 -15.61 0.16 20.23
CA ASP A 9 -15.23 -1.07 19.54
C ASP A 9 -14.98 -0.80 18.05
N GLY A 10 -15.79 0.06 17.41
CA GLY A 10 -15.57 0.53 16.05
C GLY A 10 -14.24 1.27 15.88
N LEU A 11 -13.91 2.19 16.79
CA LEU A 11 -12.64 2.91 16.78
C LEU A 11 -11.43 1.98 17.00
N ARG A 12 -11.56 0.98 17.89
CA ARG A 12 -10.52 -0.04 18.09
C ARG A 12 -10.28 -0.84 16.82
N ASN A 13 -11.33 -1.31 16.16
CA ASN A 13 -11.22 -2.07 14.92
C ASN A 13 -10.56 -1.25 13.80
N ILE A 14 -10.95 0.02 13.64
CA ILE A 14 -10.31 0.94 12.68
C ILE A 14 -8.83 1.11 13.03
N SER A 15 -8.51 1.35 14.31
CA SER A 15 -7.13 1.49 14.76
C SER A 15 -6.30 0.24 14.48
N ASP A 16 -6.85 -0.96 14.68
CA ASP A 16 -6.16 -2.22 14.40
C ASP A 16 -5.90 -2.41 12.91
N LEU A 17 -6.87 -2.06 12.06
CA LEU A 17 -6.69 -2.07 10.61
C LEU A 17 -5.63 -1.06 10.16
N MET A 18 -5.55 0.12 10.80
CA MET A 18 -4.57 1.15 10.46
C MET A 18 -3.12 0.77 10.82
N LYS A 19 -2.89 -0.15 11.77
CA LYS A 19 -1.53 -0.60 12.13
C LYS A 19 -0.76 -1.19 10.93
N THR A 20 -1.49 -1.75 9.96
CA THR A 20 -0.92 -2.31 8.72
C THR A 20 -0.26 -1.25 7.83
N ALA A 21 -0.48 0.05 8.09
CA ALA A 21 0.14 1.14 7.33
C ALA A 21 1.67 1.08 7.42
N MET A 22 2.21 0.74 8.59
CA MET A 22 3.66 0.58 8.79
C MET A 22 4.22 -0.56 7.95
N ASP A 23 3.46 -1.65 7.79
CA ASP A 23 3.88 -2.78 6.95
C ASP A 23 3.92 -2.38 5.46
N ALA A 24 2.93 -1.59 5.02
CA ALA A 24 2.90 -1.04 3.66
C ALA A 24 4.08 -0.10 3.40
N GLU A 25 4.35 0.81 4.34
CA GLU A 25 5.47 1.76 4.27
C GLU A 25 6.80 1.02 4.18
N ALA A 26 7.03 0.05 5.06
CA ALA A 26 8.23 -0.77 5.04
C ALA A 26 8.39 -1.56 3.73
N ALA A 27 7.28 -2.04 3.13
CA ALA A 27 7.33 -2.68 1.81
C ALA A 27 7.73 -1.71 0.70
N VAL A 28 7.18 -0.49 0.71
CA VAL A 28 7.56 0.57 -0.25
C VAL A 28 9.02 0.94 -0.10
N GLU A 29 9.52 1.15 1.12
CA GLU A 29 10.93 1.48 1.37
C GLU A 29 11.88 0.41 0.85
N ARG A 30 11.58 -0.88 1.09
CA ARG A 30 12.37 -2.00 0.54
C ARG A 30 12.37 -1.99 -0.99
N SER A 31 11.23 -1.74 -1.62
CA SER A 31 11.15 -1.66 -3.08
C SER A 31 11.90 -0.46 -3.65
N LEU A 32 11.88 0.69 -2.98
CA LEU A 32 12.66 1.86 -3.36
C LEU A 32 14.17 1.58 -3.29
N ALA A 33 14.63 0.90 -2.25
CA ALA A 33 16.03 0.46 -2.13
C ALA A 33 16.41 -0.47 -3.29
N SER A 34 15.59 -1.47 -3.59
CA SER A 34 15.84 -2.39 -4.73
C SER A 34 15.84 -1.67 -6.09
N LEU A 35 15.01 -0.64 -6.28
CA LEU A 35 15.04 0.19 -7.49
C LEU A 35 16.31 1.03 -7.58
N ALA A 36 16.80 1.55 -6.45
CA ALA A 36 18.06 2.27 -6.39
C ALA A 36 19.24 1.36 -6.75
N ASP A 37 19.23 0.11 -6.27
CA ASP A 37 20.24 -0.90 -6.63
C ASP A 37 20.19 -1.25 -8.12
N LEU A 38 18.98 -1.45 -8.67
CA LEU A 38 18.80 -1.69 -10.11
C LEU A 38 19.34 -0.52 -10.94
N ARG A 39 19.06 0.71 -10.52
CA ARG A 39 19.59 1.93 -11.16
C ARG A 39 21.12 1.97 -11.10
N ALA A 40 21.71 1.71 -9.94
CA ALA A 40 23.17 1.69 -9.78
C ALA A 40 23.82 0.62 -10.67
N MET A 41 23.18 -0.56 -10.81
CA MET A 41 23.61 -1.62 -11.72
C MET A 41 23.58 -1.16 -13.18
N LEU A 42 22.51 -0.50 -13.61
CA LEU A 42 22.36 0.06 -14.95
C LEU A 42 23.38 1.16 -15.26
N GLU A 43 23.71 1.99 -14.26
CA GLU A 43 24.71 3.03 -14.38
C GLU A 43 26.16 2.47 -14.35
N SER A 44 26.35 1.18 -14.05
CA SER A 44 27.67 0.59 -13.86
C SER A 44 28.51 0.55 -15.16
N PRO A 45 29.85 0.59 -15.06
CA PRO A 45 30.75 0.50 -16.22
C PRO A 45 30.55 -0.77 -17.04
N ARG A 46 30.01 -1.85 -16.45
CA ARG A 46 29.76 -3.11 -17.15
C ARG A 46 28.67 -2.97 -18.21
N VAL A 47 27.63 -2.19 -17.91
CA VAL A 47 26.56 -1.87 -18.87
C VAL A 47 27.05 -0.84 -19.89
N ARG A 48 27.86 0.14 -19.46
CA ARG A 48 28.46 1.14 -20.37
C ARG A 48 29.49 0.56 -21.35
N LYS A 49 30.02 -0.64 -21.08
CA LYS A 49 30.96 -1.36 -21.96
C LYS A 49 30.27 -2.22 -23.02
N ALA A 50 28.94 -2.30 -23.03
CA ALA A 50 28.22 -3.02 -24.06
C ALA A 50 28.59 -2.47 -25.45
N THR A 51 29.06 -3.35 -26.32
CA THR A 51 29.73 -3.03 -27.58
C THR A 51 28.76 -2.70 -28.71
N GLY A 52 27.45 -2.91 -28.51
CA GLY A 52 26.42 -2.54 -29.47
C GLY A 52 24.98 -2.81 -29.01
N PRO A 53 23.97 -2.38 -29.81
CA PRO A 53 22.56 -2.43 -29.43
C PRO A 53 22.02 -3.83 -29.09
N LEU A 54 22.55 -4.88 -29.75
CA LEU A 54 22.14 -6.26 -29.50
C LEU A 54 22.57 -6.78 -28.12
N GLU A 55 23.77 -6.41 -27.67
CA GLU A 55 24.31 -6.79 -26.36
C GLU A 55 23.58 -6.05 -25.22
N VAL A 56 23.23 -4.78 -25.45
CA VAL A 56 22.37 -4.02 -24.54
C VAL A 56 20.99 -4.67 -24.44
N ARG A 57 20.40 -5.06 -25.58
CA ARG A 57 19.10 -5.72 -25.61
C ARG A 57 19.12 -7.05 -24.84
N ASP A 58 20.10 -7.91 -25.08
CA ASP A 58 20.24 -9.19 -24.36
C ASP A 58 20.38 -8.97 -22.86
N TYR A 59 21.16 -7.98 -22.44
CA TYR A 59 21.30 -7.62 -21.03
C TYR A 59 19.99 -7.12 -20.40
N VAL A 60 19.24 -6.29 -21.12
CA VAL A 60 17.92 -5.82 -20.66
C VAL A 60 16.95 -6.99 -20.51
N GLU A 61 16.86 -7.85 -21.51
CA GLU A 61 15.94 -9.00 -21.51
C GLU A 61 16.28 -10.03 -20.42
N ARG A 62 17.57 -10.27 -20.16
CA ARG A 62 18.01 -11.34 -19.26
C ARG A 62 18.23 -10.91 -17.81
N VAL A 63 18.48 -9.62 -17.57
CA VAL A 63 18.87 -9.13 -16.23
C VAL A 63 17.92 -8.06 -15.74
N VAL A 64 17.74 -7.00 -16.52
CA VAL A 64 17.01 -5.80 -16.08
C VAL A 64 15.52 -6.08 -15.93
N LEU A 65 14.90 -6.70 -16.95
CA LEU A 65 13.47 -7.01 -16.93
C LEU A 65 13.11 -7.99 -15.80
N PRO A 66 13.82 -9.13 -15.60
CA PRO A 66 13.53 -10.03 -14.49
C PRO A 66 13.67 -9.36 -13.11
N GLN A 67 14.67 -8.51 -12.91
CA GLN A 67 14.82 -7.78 -11.65
C GLN A 67 13.68 -6.78 -11.43
N LEU A 68 13.30 -6.02 -12.46
CA LEU A 68 12.19 -5.07 -12.38
C LEU A 68 10.86 -5.78 -12.09
N ILE A 69 10.61 -6.93 -12.72
CA ILE A 69 9.44 -7.78 -12.45
C ILE A 69 9.47 -8.25 -10.98
N GLY A 70 10.62 -8.73 -10.49
CA GLY A 70 10.76 -9.15 -9.11
C GLY A 70 10.48 -8.03 -8.10
N VAL A 71 10.95 -6.80 -8.38
CA VAL A 71 10.67 -5.62 -7.53
C VAL A 71 9.18 -5.26 -7.58
N HIS A 72 8.57 -5.28 -8.76
CA HIS A 72 7.15 -5.03 -8.95
C HIS A 72 6.30 -6.04 -8.16
N ASP A 73 6.58 -7.33 -8.30
CA ASP A 73 5.81 -8.40 -7.67
C ASP A 73 5.99 -8.36 -6.16
N SER A 74 7.21 -8.10 -5.66
CA SER A 74 7.49 -7.94 -4.24
C SER A 74 6.75 -6.74 -3.65
N LEU A 75 6.71 -5.61 -4.35
CA LEU A 75 5.97 -4.42 -3.92
C LEU A 75 4.48 -4.73 -3.84
N ARG A 76 3.93 -5.38 -4.88
CA ARG A 76 2.53 -5.75 -4.94
C ARG A 76 2.16 -6.68 -3.79
N ILE A 77 2.91 -7.77 -3.60
CA ILE A 77 2.67 -8.73 -2.53
C ILE A 77 2.79 -8.06 -1.15
N GLY A 78 3.80 -7.21 -0.98
CA GLY A 78 4.05 -6.52 0.29
C GLY A 78 3.03 -5.44 0.66
N THR A 79 2.26 -4.93 -0.30
CA THR A 79 1.31 -3.82 -0.10
C THR A 79 -0.15 -4.18 -0.30
N ASP A 80 -0.48 -5.24 -1.08
CA ASP A 80 -1.84 -5.57 -1.48
C ASP A 80 -2.79 -5.78 -0.28
N ASP A 81 -2.36 -6.54 0.73
CA ASP A 81 -3.19 -6.80 1.93
C ASP A 81 -3.33 -5.55 2.79
N SER A 82 -2.22 -4.83 3.01
CA SER A 82 -2.21 -3.60 3.79
C SER A 82 -3.13 -2.54 3.18
N PHE A 83 -3.09 -2.34 1.85
CA PHE A 83 -3.99 -1.40 1.17
C PHE A 83 -5.45 -1.84 1.21
N LYS A 84 -5.76 -3.14 1.15
CA LYS A 84 -7.13 -3.64 1.35
C LYS A 84 -7.65 -3.30 2.75
N ARG A 85 -6.83 -3.55 3.77
CA ARG A 85 -7.15 -3.23 5.17
C ARG A 85 -7.32 -1.74 5.41
N LEU A 86 -6.46 -0.90 4.83
CA LEU A 86 -6.60 0.56 4.93
C LEU A 86 -7.86 1.09 4.25
N ARG A 87 -8.25 0.54 3.10
CA ARG A 87 -9.54 0.86 2.47
C ARG A 87 -10.71 0.44 3.36
N ALA A 88 -10.66 -0.76 3.93
CA ALA A 88 -11.69 -1.21 4.87
C ALA A 88 -11.77 -0.32 6.12
N ALA A 89 -10.63 0.13 6.65
CA ALA A 89 -10.58 1.07 7.76
C ALA A 89 -11.25 2.41 7.41
N SER A 90 -10.96 2.94 6.20
CA SER A 90 -11.60 4.15 5.68
C SER A 90 -13.11 4.00 5.56
N GLU A 91 -13.59 2.92 4.95
CA GLU A 91 -15.04 2.67 4.82
C GLU A 91 -15.72 2.52 6.18
N GLN A 92 -15.07 1.88 7.14
CA GLN A 92 -15.59 1.77 8.51
C GLN A 92 -15.63 3.12 9.21
N ALA A 93 -14.59 3.95 9.02
CA ALA A 93 -14.54 5.30 9.56
C ALA A 93 -15.67 6.16 8.98
N ASP A 94 -15.89 6.14 7.66
CA ASP A 94 -16.95 6.90 6.99
C ASP A 94 -18.34 6.51 7.54
N ARG A 95 -18.60 5.21 7.69
CA ARG A 95 -19.86 4.71 8.28
C ARG A 95 -20.02 5.15 9.74
N LEU A 96 -18.94 5.15 10.51
CA LEU A 96 -18.97 5.58 11.91
C LEU A 96 -19.25 7.09 12.00
N ILE A 97 -18.62 7.90 11.15
CA ILE A 97 -18.84 9.35 11.05
C ILE A 97 -20.31 9.64 10.75
N LEU A 98 -20.89 8.99 9.74
CA LEU A 98 -22.30 9.16 9.39
C LEU A 98 -23.23 8.82 10.56
N ARG A 99 -22.97 7.72 11.28
CA ARG A 99 -23.76 7.33 12.46
C ARG A 99 -23.66 8.33 13.60
N LEU A 100 -22.47 8.89 13.82
CA LEU A 100 -22.24 9.91 14.84
C LEU A 100 -22.91 11.24 14.44
N GLN A 101 -22.87 11.63 13.16
CA GLN A 101 -23.59 12.79 12.65
C GLN A 101 -25.10 12.66 12.83
N MET A 102 -25.68 11.51 12.47
CA MET A 102 -27.11 11.25 12.71
C MET A 102 -27.50 11.32 14.20
N LEU A 103 -26.59 10.95 15.10
CA LEU A 103 -26.80 11.09 16.54
C LEU A 103 -26.77 12.57 16.98
N VAL A 104 -25.83 13.35 16.45
CA VAL A 104 -25.66 14.79 16.76
C VAL A 104 -26.81 15.61 16.19
N ASP A 105 -27.28 15.31 14.98
CA ASP A 105 -28.33 16.05 14.28
C ASP A 105 -29.75 15.76 14.82
N GLY A 106 -29.88 14.90 15.83
CA GLY A 106 -31.17 14.60 16.47
C GLY A 106 -32.18 13.91 15.56
N SER A 107 -31.75 13.36 14.41
CA SER A 107 -32.61 12.74 13.40
C SER A 107 -33.19 11.36 13.81
N VAL A 108 -33.29 11.10 15.11
CA VAL A 108 -33.87 9.90 15.73
C VAL A 108 -35.33 10.11 16.15
N ASP A 109 -35.83 11.35 16.17
CA ASP A 109 -37.23 11.66 16.57
C ASP A 109 -38.31 11.35 15.49
N GLY A 110 -37.94 10.76 14.34
CA GLY A 110 -38.86 10.57 13.21
C GLY A 110 -39.20 9.12 12.82
N LEU A 111 -38.75 8.11 13.56
CA LEU A 111 -38.96 6.68 13.22
C LEU A 111 -39.45 5.85 14.42
N LEU A 112 -40.43 6.39 15.16
CA LEU A 112 -41.30 5.63 16.06
C LEU A 112 -42.73 5.66 15.53
#